data_AF-A0A971V0M9-F1
#
_entry.id   AF-A0A971V0M9-F1
#
_cell.length_a   1.000
_cell.length_b   1.000
_cell.length_c   1.000
_cell.angle_alpha   90.00
_cell.angle_beta   90.00
_cell.angle_gamma   90.00
#
_symmetry.space_group_name_H-M   'P 1'
#
loop_
_entity.id
_entity.type
_entity.pdbx_description
1 polymer ?
#
loop_
_entity_poly.entity_id
_entity_poly.type
_entity_poly.pdbx_seq_one_letter_code
_entity_poly.pdbx_strand_id
1 'polypeptide(L)'
;MSNQPLRSKFIKRAIVSSAGVDVFLQHINSCAQNIRCMKRKSVLLFCLFCIPITYSQNASSIFIEAENFTDRGGWVIDQQSMDAMGTSYLMAHGLGEPVRDAQTTVMIPEKGNYRVWVRTRNWAAHWNAAVDPPGKFQLLFNDKLLVTTIFGVQNAEWHWQDGGIISLEKGDLKLSLHDMTGFNGRCDAIFLTRDMKFLPPNGDRSLSLFRKKHLGFGEPQKAGKYDLVVVGGGIAGMTTAITAARLGLKVALIQNRPVLGGNNSSEVRVGLSGLIFKDPYNNLGNVVDEIGPIGHWTHYEAKNDPEAERSKKIFRVLQENPEKLIHNAGPKGNYEDEKKIEFIKSEKNIHLFLNMHVFEVKKDGKKIVAVVGKDIRTGQEFLFDGKLFADCTGDGTVGFLAGADYRIGRESTSETGEISAPVQTDKMVMGTSVQWYSDEFGEPSSFPETPWAIQFNEETSRKLTRGDWKWETGLLS
;
A
#
# COMPACT_ATOMS: atom_id res chain seq x y z
N MET A 1 -37.11 49.30 -5.60
CA MET A 1 -37.59 49.42 -6.99
C MET A 1 -36.39 49.30 -7.90
N SER A 2 -36.23 48.41 -8.85
CA SER A 2 -37.04 47.31 -9.42
C SER A 2 -36.09 46.60 -10.39
N ASN A 3 -35.86 45.29 -10.24
CA ASN A 3 -36.40 44.20 -11.06
C ASN A 3 -35.41 43.61 -12.09
N GLN A 4 -35.11 42.31 -11.89
CA GLN A 4 -34.56 41.31 -12.83
C GLN A 4 -35.49 41.10 -14.07
N PRO A 5 -35.35 40.08 -14.99
CA PRO A 5 -34.36 38.99 -15.18
C PRO A 5 -33.95 38.68 -16.66
N LEU A 6 -33.11 37.63 -16.86
CA LEU A 6 -33.06 36.61 -17.96
C LEU A 6 -31.60 36.30 -18.38
N ARG A 7 -31.01 35.17 -17.97
CA ARG A 7 -31.07 33.78 -18.49
C ARG A 7 -30.28 33.48 -19.78
N SER A 8 -29.32 32.55 -19.60
CA SER A 8 -28.78 31.55 -20.55
C SER A 8 -27.81 32.10 -21.61
N LYS A 9 -26.70 31.46 -22.02
CA LYS A 9 -26.34 30.04 -22.28
C LYS A 9 -24.89 30.12 -22.81
N PHE A 10 -23.85 29.40 -22.40
CA PHE A 10 -23.45 28.03 -22.76
C PHE A 10 -21.92 27.95 -22.47
N ILE A 11 -21.44 27.01 -21.65
CA ILE A 11 -20.17 26.31 -21.90
C ILE A 11 -20.41 24.82 -21.61
N LYS A 12 -19.91 23.99 -22.51
CA LYS A 12 -20.19 22.57 -22.68
C LYS A 12 -19.45 21.72 -21.63
N ARG A 13 -20.19 20.74 -21.09
CA ARG A 13 -19.81 19.36 -20.70
C ARG A 13 -18.59 19.19 -19.78
N ALA A 14 -18.85 18.94 -18.50
CA ALA A 14 -18.14 17.92 -17.74
C ALA A 14 -19.02 16.67 -17.74
N ILE A 15 -18.60 15.64 -18.49
CA ILE A 15 -19.17 14.30 -18.34
C ILE A 15 -18.40 13.65 -17.20
N VAL A 16 -19.11 13.41 -16.11
CA VAL A 16 -18.78 12.44 -15.08
C VAL A 16 -18.83 11.06 -15.73
N SER A 17 -17.74 10.30 -15.71
CA SER A 17 -17.79 8.86 -15.93
C SER A 17 -17.39 8.12 -14.66
N SER A 18 -18.37 7.91 -13.80
CA SER A 18 -18.49 6.71 -12.98
C SER A 18 -19.39 5.74 -13.75
N ALA A 19 -18.82 4.74 -14.43
CA ALA A 19 -19.56 3.55 -14.86
C ALA A 19 -18.57 2.46 -15.29
N GLY A 20 -18.61 1.36 -14.57
CA GLY A 20 -17.88 0.13 -14.83
C GLY A 20 -18.48 -1.02 -14.03
N VAL A 21 -19.81 -1.15 -14.08
CA VAL A 21 -20.56 -2.34 -13.67
C VAL A 21 -21.48 -2.67 -14.84
N ASP A 22 -21.19 -3.77 -15.52
CA ASP A 22 -22.14 -4.75 -16.07
C ASP A 22 -21.48 -5.58 -17.17
N VAL A 23 -20.89 -6.73 -16.79
CA VAL A 23 -21.05 -8.01 -17.51
C VAL A 23 -20.78 -9.12 -16.49
N PHE A 24 -21.81 -9.63 -15.81
CA PHE A 24 -21.89 -11.04 -15.37
C PHE A 24 -23.22 -11.31 -14.68
N LEU A 25 -24.31 -11.51 -15.44
CA LEU A 25 -25.51 -12.22 -14.98
C LEU A 25 -26.42 -12.53 -16.18
N GLN A 26 -26.00 -13.49 -17.01
CA GLN A 26 -26.88 -14.26 -17.90
C GLN A 26 -26.07 -15.40 -18.51
N HIS A 27 -25.92 -16.53 -17.79
CA HIS A 27 -25.76 -17.89 -18.37
C HIS A 27 -25.66 -19.02 -17.33
N ILE A 28 -26.48 -19.04 -16.29
CA ILE A 28 -26.72 -20.29 -15.53
C ILE A 28 -28.21 -20.35 -15.16
N ASN A 29 -29.02 -20.84 -16.09
CA ASN A 29 -30.29 -21.51 -15.82
C ASN A 29 -30.82 -22.16 -17.11
N SER A 30 -30.25 -23.31 -17.45
CA SER A 30 -30.95 -24.36 -18.18
C SER A 30 -30.21 -25.68 -17.96
N CYS A 31 -30.97 -26.75 -17.79
CA CYS A 31 -30.55 -28.14 -17.57
C CYS A 31 -30.13 -28.54 -16.15
N ALA A 32 -31.08 -28.43 -15.21
CA ALA A 32 -31.25 -29.47 -14.20
C ALA A 32 -32.70 -29.96 -14.26
N GLN A 33 -32.97 -31.06 -14.98
CA GLN A 33 -34.11 -31.93 -14.71
C GLN A 33 -33.98 -33.27 -15.45
N ASN A 34 -34.15 -34.34 -14.66
CA ASN A 34 -34.42 -35.75 -15.02
C ASN A 34 -33.22 -36.52 -15.60
N ILE A 35 -32.78 -37.62 -15.00
CA ILE A 35 -33.48 -38.91 -15.05
C ILE A 35 -33.22 -39.76 -13.80
N ARG A 36 -34.29 -40.33 -13.26
CA ARG A 36 -34.31 -41.42 -12.27
C ARG A 36 -34.06 -42.76 -12.98
N CYS A 37 -33.15 -43.54 -12.40
CA CYS A 37 -33.23 -44.99 -12.15
C CYS A 37 -33.64 -45.93 -13.30
N MET A 38 -32.68 -46.72 -13.82
CA MET A 38 -32.95 -48.11 -14.20
C MET A 38 -31.67 -48.98 -14.20
N LYS A 39 -31.89 -50.25 -13.85
CA LYS A 39 -30.94 -51.29 -13.44
C LYS A 39 -30.14 -51.91 -14.60
N ARG A 40 -28.95 -52.44 -14.23
CA ARG A 40 -28.24 -53.62 -14.78
C ARG A 40 -27.68 -53.51 -16.22
N LYS A 41 -26.35 -53.56 -16.36
CA LYS A 41 -25.56 -54.79 -16.62
C LYS A 41 -24.07 -54.43 -16.80
N SER A 42 -23.22 -55.17 -16.11
CA SER A 42 -21.77 -55.10 -16.16
C SER A 42 -21.23 -55.51 -17.53
N VAL A 43 -20.40 -54.66 -18.13
CA VAL A 43 -19.45 -55.04 -19.18
C VAL A 43 -18.12 -54.35 -18.83
N LEU A 44 -17.19 -55.12 -18.27
CA LEU A 44 -15.79 -54.70 -18.13
C LEU A 44 -15.16 -54.71 -19.53
N LEU A 45 -14.90 -53.54 -20.09
CA LEU A 45 -14.04 -53.37 -21.25
C LEU A 45 -12.73 -52.75 -20.76
N PHE A 46 -11.68 -53.57 -20.71
CA PHE A 46 -10.33 -53.17 -20.31
C PHE A 46 -9.67 -52.44 -21.48
N CYS A 47 -9.97 -51.15 -21.66
CA CYS A 47 -9.23 -50.29 -22.59
C CYS A 47 -7.94 -49.82 -21.91
N LEU A 48 -6.83 -50.48 -22.24
CA LEU A 48 -5.48 -49.97 -22.02
C LEU A 48 -5.28 -48.69 -22.86
N PHE A 49 -5.67 -47.54 -22.30
CA PHE A 49 -5.18 -46.26 -22.78
C PHE A 49 -3.73 -46.12 -22.34
N CYS A 50 -2.81 -46.41 -23.26
CA CYS A 50 -1.44 -45.90 -23.20
C CYS A 50 -1.52 -44.38 -23.32
N ILE A 51 -1.64 -43.68 -22.19
CA ILE A 51 -1.43 -42.24 -22.12
C ILE A 51 0.07 -42.02 -22.35
N PRO A 52 0.50 -41.37 -23.44
CA PRO A 52 1.87 -40.92 -23.51
C PRO A 52 2.08 -39.93 -22.38
N ILE A 53 2.88 -40.32 -21.38
CA ILE A 53 3.45 -39.39 -20.41
C ILE A 53 4.42 -38.54 -21.21
N THR A 54 3.90 -37.46 -21.80
CA THR A 54 4.74 -36.37 -22.27
C THR A 54 5.40 -35.79 -21.03
N TYR A 55 6.67 -36.13 -20.83
CA TYR A 55 7.56 -35.32 -20.01
C TYR A 55 7.51 -33.91 -20.62
N SER A 56 6.68 -33.04 -20.05
CA SER A 56 6.81 -31.61 -20.28
C SER A 56 8.19 -31.25 -19.75
N GLN A 57 9.14 -31.03 -20.66
CA GLN A 57 10.35 -30.32 -20.31
C GLN A 57 9.89 -28.97 -19.78
N ASN A 58 9.91 -28.77 -18.47
CA ASN A 58 9.72 -27.45 -17.88
C ASN A 58 10.86 -26.59 -18.42
N ALA A 59 10.53 -25.70 -19.35
CA ALA A 59 11.47 -24.70 -19.83
C ALA A 59 11.95 -23.87 -18.63
N SER A 60 13.26 -23.68 -18.50
CA SER A 60 13.82 -22.87 -17.41
C SER A 60 13.16 -21.50 -17.38
N SER A 61 12.70 -21.12 -16.19
CA SER A 61 12.01 -19.87 -15.94
C SER A 61 12.47 -19.32 -14.59
N ILE A 62 12.61 -18.00 -14.51
CA ILE A 62 13.10 -17.27 -13.35
C ILE A 62 12.09 -16.17 -13.05
N PHE A 63 11.56 -16.18 -11.84
CA PHE A 63 10.63 -15.18 -11.35
C PHE A 63 11.33 -14.33 -10.30
N ILE A 64 11.29 -13.01 -10.48
CA ILE A 64 12.02 -12.05 -9.65
C ILE A 64 11.02 -11.02 -9.16
N GLU A 65 10.86 -10.95 -7.83
CA GLU A 65 10.12 -9.88 -7.15
C GLU A 65 10.98 -8.62 -7.09
N ALA A 66 10.44 -7.48 -7.50
CA ALA A 66 11.20 -6.24 -7.52
C ALA A 66 11.57 -5.79 -6.09
N GLU A 67 10.69 -5.94 -5.11
CA GLU A 67 10.94 -5.60 -3.71
C GLU A 67 12.11 -6.39 -3.09
N ASN A 68 12.44 -7.55 -3.65
CA ASN A 68 13.53 -8.43 -3.24
C ASN A 68 14.90 -7.98 -3.76
N PHE A 69 14.99 -6.88 -4.50
CA PHE A 69 16.28 -6.35 -4.94
C PHE A 69 17.16 -6.03 -3.73
N THR A 70 18.39 -6.53 -3.75
CA THR A 70 19.32 -6.47 -2.61
C THR A 70 19.85 -5.06 -2.37
N ASP A 71 20.04 -4.29 -3.44
CA ASP A 71 20.30 -2.86 -3.39
C ASP A 71 19.17 -2.14 -4.12
N ARG A 72 18.40 -1.31 -3.43
CA ARG A 72 17.25 -0.62 -4.04
C ARG A 72 17.61 0.69 -4.73
N GLY A 73 18.87 1.12 -4.74
CA GLY A 73 19.17 2.37 -5.42
C GLY A 73 18.58 3.57 -4.67
N GLY A 74 17.87 4.42 -5.42
CA GLY A 74 16.90 5.36 -4.87
C GLY A 74 15.43 4.94 -5.09
N TRP A 75 15.19 3.68 -5.49
CA TRP A 75 13.85 3.11 -5.54
C TRP A 75 13.35 2.77 -4.13
N VAL A 76 12.05 2.94 -3.91
CA VAL A 76 11.38 2.64 -2.65
C VAL A 76 10.40 1.50 -2.81
N ILE A 77 10.17 0.73 -1.74
CA ILE A 77 9.06 -0.24 -1.70
C ILE A 77 7.77 0.55 -1.50
N ASP A 78 6.83 0.38 -2.41
CA ASP A 78 5.49 0.96 -2.31
C ASP A 78 4.44 -0.15 -2.14
N GLN A 79 3.44 0.13 -1.31
CA GLN A 79 2.36 -0.80 -0.97
C GLN A 79 0.96 -0.27 -1.32
N GLN A 80 0.83 0.89 -1.98
CA GLN A 80 -0.44 1.56 -2.24
C GLN A 80 -1.45 0.68 -3.01
N SER A 81 -0.94 -0.25 -3.82
CA SER A 81 -1.75 -1.15 -4.64
C SER A 81 -1.76 -2.60 -4.12
N MET A 82 -1.30 -2.88 -2.89
CA MET A 82 -1.21 -4.25 -2.38
C MET A 82 -2.56 -4.95 -2.29
N ASP A 83 -3.63 -4.25 -1.93
CA ASP A 83 -4.96 -4.87 -1.84
C ASP A 83 -5.55 -5.20 -3.23
N ALA A 84 -5.08 -4.53 -4.28
CA ALA A 84 -5.45 -4.82 -5.67
C ALA A 84 -4.53 -5.85 -6.35
N MET A 85 -3.24 -5.89 -5.98
CA MET A 85 -2.23 -6.72 -6.65
C MET A 85 -1.76 -7.94 -5.85
N GLY A 86 -2.05 -7.95 -4.55
CA GLY A 86 -1.54 -8.92 -3.58
C GLY A 86 -0.04 -8.80 -3.25
N THR A 87 0.67 -7.81 -3.80
CA THR A 87 2.13 -7.65 -3.69
C THR A 87 2.54 -6.18 -3.68
N SER A 88 3.66 -5.91 -3.00
CA SER A 88 4.42 -4.67 -3.05
C SER A 88 5.15 -4.53 -4.39
N TYR A 89 5.74 -3.37 -4.65
CA TYR A 89 6.54 -3.12 -5.86
C TYR A 89 7.62 -2.07 -5.60
N LEU A 90 8.61 -1.96 -6.50
CA LEU A 90 9.56 -0.86 -6.47
C LEU A 90 9.05 0.35 -7.25
N MET A 91 9.23 1.53 -6.66
CA MET A 91 8.88 2.82 -7.26
C MET A 91 10.08 3.78 -7.26
N ALA A 92 10.38 4.39 -8.41
CA ALA A 92 11.43 5.39 -8.55
C ALA A 92 10.92 6.81 -8.26
N HIS A 93 11.09 7.31 -7.03
CA HIS A 93 10.62 8.64 -6.64
C HIS A 93 11.79 9.64 -6.51
N GLY A 94 12.08 10.36 -7.60
CA GLY A 94 13.21 11.30 -7.67
C GLY A 94 12.83 12.76 -7.93
N LEU A 95 11.53 13.08 -7.91
CA LEU A 95 11.00 14.43 -8.20
C LEU A 95 11.48 15.00 -9.55
N GLY A 96 11.59 14.13 -10.55
CA GLY A 96 12.01 14.49 -11.90
C GLY A 96 13.50 14.32 -12.19
N GLU A 97 14.29 14.00 -11.16
CA GLU A 97 15.67 13.56 -11.33
C GLU A 97 15.71 12.02 -11.28
N PRO A 98 16.28 11.34 -12.30
CA PRO A 98 16.43 9.89 -12.26
C PRO A 98 17.12 9.41 -10.99
N VAL A 99 16.50 8.45 -10.30
CA VAL A 99 17.09 7.88 -9.09
C VAL A 99 18.15 6.86 -9.43
N ARG A 100 19.08 6.63 -8.49
CA ARG A 100 20.08 5.57 -8.59
C ARG A 100 19.42 4.22 -8.85
N ASP A 101 20.00 3.42 -9.74
CA ASP A 101 19.51 2.10 -10.10
C ASP A 101 19.30 1.18 -8.89
N ALA A 102 18.19 0.43 -8.89
CA ALA A 102 18.05 -0.74 -8.05
C ALA A 102 18.76 -1.92 -8.71
N GLN A 103 19.49 -2.73 -7.94
CA GLN A 103 20.28 -3.86 -8.42
C GLN A 103 20.07 -5.13 -7.60
N THR A 104 20.15 -6.27 -8.27
CA THR A 104 20.18 -7.59 -7.64
C THR A 104 20.98 -8.58 -8.48
N THR A 105 21.30 -9.73 -7.90
CA THR A 105 21.96 -10.84 -8.61
C THR A 105 21.00 -12.02 -8.71
N VAL A 106 20.84 -12.54 -9.92
CA VAL A 106 19.98 -13.69 -10.21
C VAL A 106 20.82 -14.80 -10.83
N MET A 107 20.59 -16.04 -10.39
CA MET A 107 21.25 -17.20 -10.98
C MET A 107 20.54 -17.60 -12.28
N ILE A 108 21.26 -17.60 -13.39
CA ILE A 108 20.81 -18.17 -14.65
C ILE A 108 21.20 -19.64 -14.70
N PRO A 109 20.24 -20.59 -14.66
CA PRO A 109 20.54 -22.01 -14.51
C PRO A 109 21.13 -22.63 -15.78
N GLU A 110 20.82 -22.06 -16.95
CA GLU A 110 21.27 -22.56 -18.24
C GLU A 110 21.43 -21.44 -19.27
N LYS A 111 22.48 -21.56 -20.10
CA LYS A 111 22.73 -20.65 -21.23
C LYS A 111 21.59 -20.78 -22.25
N GLY A 112 21.16 -19.66 -22.82
CA GLY A 112 20.22 -19.67 -23.92
C GLY A 112 19.46 -18.37 -24.11
N ASN A 113 18.45 -18.41 -24.98
CA ASN A 113 17.54 -17.29 -25.18
C ASN A 113 16.44 -17.32 -24.12
N TYR A 114 16.16 -16.15 -23.55
CA TYR A 114 15.09 -15.91 -22.59
C TYR A 114 14.21 -14.79 -23.10
N ARG A 115 12.88 -15.00 -23.05
CA ARG A 115 11.91 -13.91 -23.18
C ARG A 115 11.82 -13.17 -21.86
N VAL A 116 11.79 -11.85 -21.94
CA VAL A 116 11.71 -10.95 -20.79
C VAL A 116 10.28 -10.43 -20.67
N TRP A 117 9.69 -10.57 -19.49
CA TRP A 117 8.42 -9.96 -19.13
C TRP A 117 8.60 -9.09 -17.89
N VAL A 118 8.04 -7.89 -17.90
CA VAL A 118 8.06 -6.99 -16.74
C VAL A 118 6.64 -6.62 -16.37
N ARG A 119 6.25 -6.89 -15.13
CA ARG A 119 4.96 -6.45 -14.60
C ARG A 119 5.06 -5.00 -14.15
N THR A 120 4.29 -4.13 -14.79
CA THR A 120 4.36 -2.68 -14.62
C THR A 120 3.03 -2.03 -15.00
N ARG A 121 2.94 -0.71 -14.87
CA ARG A 121 1.85 0.12 -15.39
C ARG A 121 2.35 1.51 -15.74
N ASN A 122 1.68 2.14 -16.69
CA ASN A 122 1.76 3.58 -16.86
C ASN A 122 0.80 4.23 -15.85
N TRP A 123 1.36 4.74 -14.75
CA TRP A 123 0.56 5.34 -13.69
C TRP A 123 -0.14 6.62 -14.14
N ALA A 124 0.37 7.29 -15.18
CA ALA A 124 -0.18 8.54 -15.71
C ALA A 124 -1.23 8.35 -16.83
N ALA A 125 -1.43 7.12 -17.31
CA ALA A 125 -2.28 6.85 -18.48
C ALA A 125 -3.73 7.34 -18.34
N HIS A 126 -4.29 7.37 -17.13
CA HIS A 126 -5.67 7.84 -16.90
C HIS A 126 -5.87 9.33 -17.21
N TRP A 127 -4.81 10.13 -17.18
CA TRP A 127 -4.87 11.57 -17.47
C TRP A 127 -4.51 11.89 -18.92
N ASN A 128 -4.61 10.89 -19.81
CA ASN A 128 -4.29 11.02 -21.23
C ASN A 128 -2.86 11.56 -21.42
N ALA A 129 -1.93 11.03 -20.62
CA ALA A 129 -0.54 11.44 -20.59
C ALA A 129 0.02 11.50 -22.02
N ALA A 130 0.81 12.55 -22.25
CA ALA A 130 1.36 12.96 -23.53
C ALA A 130 2.06 11.83 -24.31
N VAL A 131 2.48 12.13 -25.54
CA VAL A 131 3.33 11.26 -26.40
C VAL A 131 4.53 10.67 -25.62
N ASP A 132 4.99 11.35 -24.56
CA ASP A 132 6.04 10.90 -23.66
C ASP A 132 5.57 10.81 -22.18
N PRO A 133 5.22 9.62 -21.66
CA PRO A 133 4.72 9.48 -20.29
C PRO A 133 5.86 9.51 -19.24
N PRO A 134 5.55 9.91 -17.99
CA PRO A 134 6.48 9.77 -16.86
C PRO A 134 6.63 8.30 -16.42
N GLY A 135 7.57 8.04 -15.53
CA GLY A 135 7.74 6.73 -14.90
C GLY A 135 8.39 5.69 -15.81
N LYS A 136 9.13 6.15 -16.82
CA LYS A 136 9.89 5.29 -17.73
C LYS A 136 11.08 4.69 -17.02
N PHE A 137 11.34 3.42 -17.28
CA PHE A 137 12.54 2.75 -16.82
C PHE A 137 12.97 1.65 -17.81
N GLN A 138 14.21 1.19 -17.66
CA GLN A 138 14.82 0.12 -18.46
C GLN A 138 15.37 -0.99 -17.56
N LEU A 139 15.61 -2.15 -18.17
CA LEU A 139 16.34 -3.25 -17.53
C LEU A 139 17.76 -3.33 -18.06
N LEU A 140 18.74 -3.35 -17.16
CA LEU A 140 20.13 -3.60 -17.49
C LEU A 140 20.54 -5.00 -17.06
N PHE A 141 21.28 -5.70 -17.93
CA PHE A 141 21.77 -7.04 -17.74
C PHE A 141 23.30 -6.98 -17.77
N ASN A 142 23.97 -7.16 -16.63
CA ASN A 142 25.41 -6.90 -16.47
C ASN A 142 25.83 -5.52 -17.01
N ASP A 143 25.09 -4.47 -16.60
CA ASP A 143 25.26 -3.07 -17.02
C ASP A 143 25.04 -2.81 -18.52
N LYS A 144 24.48 -3.78 -19.25
CA LYS A 144 24.19 -3.65 -20.68
C LYS A 144 22.70 -3.65 -20.95
N LEU A 145 22.30 -2.78 -21.88
CA LEU A 145 20.95 -2.73 -22.39
C LEU A 145 20.75 -3.84 -23.44
N LEU A 146 20.39 -5.05 -22.96
CA LEU A 146 20.09 -6.18 -23.87
C LEU A 146 18.67 -6.14 -24.41
N VAL A 147 17.76 -5.42 -23.74
CA VAL A 147 16.42 -5.09 -24.21
C VAL A 147 16.33 -3.58 -24.42
N THR A 148 15.96 -3.12 -25.63
CA THR A 148 15.78 -1.68 -25.90
C THR A 148 14.40 -1.17 -25.47
N THR A 149 13.51 -2.06 -25.04
CA THR A 149 12.17 -1.73 -24.55
C THR A 149 12.25 -0.80 -23.35
N ILE A 150 11.46 0.28 -23.41
CA ILE A 150 11.19 1.17 -22.28
C ILE A 150 9.92 0.68 -21.59
N PHE A 151 10.00 0.43 -20.29
CA PHE A 151 8.90 -0.06 -19.45
C PHE A 151 8.16 1.08 -18.75
N GLY A 152 6.94 0.80 -18.27
CA GLY A 152 6.11 1.78 -17.55
C GLY A 152 5.31 2.72 -18.46
N VAL A 153 5.24 2.43 -19.75
CA VAL A 153 4.69 3.36 -20.76
C VAL A 153 3.36 2.93 -21.37
N GLN A 154 2.98 1.67 -21.19
CA GLN A 154 1.81 1.08 -21.86
C GLN A 154 0.52 1.30 -21.06
N ASN A 155 -0.14 0.24 -20.60
CA ASN A 155 -1.50 0.31 -20.07
C ASN A 155 -1.58 0.98 -18.70
N ALA A 156 -2.76 1.55 -18.41
CA ALA A 156 -3.08 2.12 -17.11
C ALA A 156 -3.16 1.06 -16.02
N GLU A 157 -3.77 -0.10 -16.32
CA GLU A 157 -3.82 -1.23 -15.41
C GLU A 157 -2.48 -1.96 -15.32
N TRP A 158 -2.26 -2.62 -14.19
CA TRP A 158 -1.10 -3.50 -14.02
C TRP A 158 -1.13 -4.65 -15.01
N HIS A 159 -0.03 -4.85 -15.73
CA HIS A 159 0.08 -5.85 -16.79
C HIS A 159 1.53 -6.28 -17.00
N TRP A 160 1.71 -7.41 -17.70
CA TRP A 160 3.01 -7.84 -18.19
C TRP A 160 3.32 -7.15 -19.52
N GLN A 161 4.35 -6.32 -19.53
CA GLN A 161 4.92 -5.72 -20.73
C GLN A 161 6.03 -6.63 -21.28
N ASP A 162 5.97 -6.91 -22.58
CA ASP A 162 6.97 -7.72 -23.30
C ASP A 162 8.27 -6.93 -23.50
N GLY A 163 9.37 -7.45 -22.97
CA GLY A 163 10.71 -6.91 -23.12
C GLY A 163 11.46 -7.43 -24.34
N GLY A 164 10.90 -8.42 -25.05
CA GLY A 164 11.58 -9.11 -26.15
C GLY A 164 12.44 -10.28 -25.68
N ILE A 165 13.37 -10.70 -26.53
CA ILE A 165 14.20 -11.90 -26.32
C ILE A 165 15.66 -11.49 -26.19
N ILE A 166 16.35 -12.02 -25.18
CA ILE A 166 17.77 -11.80 -24.92
C ILE A 166 18.52 -13.13 -24.80
N SER A 167 19.81 -13.12 -25.10
CA SER A 167 20.70 -14.26 -24.87
C SER A 167 21.47 -14.09 -23.55
N LEU A 168 21.38 -15.08 -22.67
CA LEU A 168 22.04 -15.09 -21.37
C LEU A 168 23.02 -16.27 -21.26
N GLU A 169 24.14 -16.04 -20.59
CA GLU A 169 25.07 -17.10 -20.17
C GLU A 169 24.61 -17.74 -18.87
N LYS A 170 25.01 -18.99 -18.63
CA LYS A 170 24.79 -19.67 -17.34
C LYS A 170 25.66 -19.00 -16.26
N GLY A 171 25.10 -18.82 -15.07
CA GLY A 171 25.81 -18.27 -13.92
C GLY A 171 25.12 -17.02 -13.36
N ASP A 172 25.85 -16.25 -12.58
CA ASP A 172 25.31 -15.05 -11.94
C ASP A 172 25.10 -13.92 -12.96
N LEU A 173 23.91 -13.36 -12.95
CA LEU A 173 23.52 -12.19 -13.73
C LEU A 173 23.23 -11.04 -12.78
N LYS A 174 23.92 -9.91 -12.94
CA LYS A 174 23.48 -8.64 -12.34
C LYS A 174 22.31 -8.09 -13.16
N LEU A 175 21.20 -7.85 -12.48
CA LEU A 175 20.00 -7.25 -13.05
C LEU A 175 19.75 -5.90 -12.37
N SER A 176 19.52 -4.85 -13.17
CA SER A 176 19.26 -3.51 -12.65
C SER A 176 17.97 -2.90 -13.22
N LEU A 177 17.23 -2.17 -12.38
CA LEU A 177 16.20 -1.23 -12.80
C LEU A 177 16.83 0.15 -12.97
N HIS A 178 16.83 0.65 -14.21
CA HIS A 178 17.35 1.96 -14.54
C HIS A 178 16.21 2.95 -14.72
N ASP A 179 16.07 3.91 -13.79
CA ASP A 179 15.09 4.98 -13.91
C ASP A 179 15.52 5.97 -14.99
N MET A 180 14.59 6.39 -15.85
CA MET A 180 14.85 7.34 -16.92
C MET A 180 14.21 8.71 -16.68
N THR A 181 13.34 8.84 -15.68
CA THR A 181 12.47 10.03 -15.56
C THR A 181 12.45 10.67 -14.19
N GLY A 182 12.77 9.97 -13.11
CA GLY A 182 12.60 10.49 -11.76
C GLY A 182 11.15 10.61 -11.30
N PHE A 183 10.18 10.13 -12.10
CA PHE A 183 8.75 10.33 -11.87
C PHE A 183 7.98 9.02 -11.70
N ASN A 184 8.21 8.36 -10.57
CA ASN A 184 7.43 7.23 -10.06
C ASN A 184 7.35 6.05 -11.03
N GLY A 185 8.44 5.68 -11.70
CA GLY A 185 8.48 4.43 -12.48
C GLY A 185 8.19 3.24 -11.57
N ARG A 186 7.36 2.29 -12.03
CA ARG A 186 6.84 1.19 -11.17
C ARG A 186 7.22 -0.16 -11.73
N CYS A 187 7.94 -0.97 -10.97
CA CYS A 187 8.26 -2.34 -11.32
C CYS A 187 7.80 -3.28 -10.21
N ASP A 188 6.91 -4.20 -10.54
CA ASP A 188 6.40 -5.19 -9.60
C ASP A 188 7.21 -6.49 -9.69
N ALA A 189 7.30 -7.08 -10.88
CA ALA A 189 8.03 -8.33 -11.05
C ALA A 189 8.69 -8.43 -12.42
N ILE A 190 9.74 -9.24 -12.51
CA ILE A 190 10.43 -9.58 -13.75
C ILE A 190 10.37 -11.10 -13.91
N PHE A 191 9.98 -11.55 -15.10
CA PHE A 191 9.91 -12.96 -15.44
C PHE A 191 10.73 -13.25 -16.68
N LEU A 192 11.75 -14.10 -16.53
CA LEU A 192 12.61 -14.57 -17.62
C LEU A 192 12.23 -16.00 -17.92
N THR A 193 11.92 -16.34 -19.17
CA THR A 193 11.55 -17.72 -19.52
C THR A 193 12.12 -18.17 -20.85
N ARG A 194 12.50 -19.43 -20.95
CA ARG A 194 12.89 -20.06 -22.22
C ARG A 194 11.68 -20.54 -23.04
N ASP A 195 10.48 -20.56 -22.48
CA ASP A 195 9.26 -20.81 -23.24
C ASP A 195 8.82 -19.51 -23.94
N MET A 196 9.21 -19.39 -25.20
CA MET A 196 8.92 -18.21 -26.03
C MET A 196 7.43 -17.95 -26.24
N LYS A 197 6.57 -18.95 -26.02
CA LYS A 197 5.11 -18.82 -26.17
C LYS A 197 4.40 -18.59 -24.83
N PHE A 198 5.12 -18.68 -23.72
CA PHE A 198 4.53 -18.50 -22.40
C PHE A 198 4.08 -17.06 -22.18
N LEU A 199 2.83 -16.92 -21.73
CA LEU A 199 2.24 -15.66 -21.31
C LEU A 199 2.00 -15.74 -19.80
N PRO A 200 2.70 -14.90 -19.00
CA PRO A 200 2.48 -14.87 -17.57
C PRO A 200 1.02 -14.48 -17.24
N PRO A 201 0.39 -15.15 -16.25
CA PRO A 201 -0.97 -14.81 -15.85
C PRO A 201 -1.01 -13.42 -15.20
N ASN A 202 -2.08 -12.67 -15.43
CA ASN A 202 -2.26 -11.33 -14.86
C ASN A 202 -3.42 -11.22 -13.84
N GLY A 203 -4.32 -12.21 -13.78
CA GLY A 203 -5.47 -12.18 -12.87
C GLY A 203 -5.12 -12.56 -11.43
N ASP A 204 -5.82 -12.01 -10.45
CA ASP A 204 -5.43 -12.03 -9.02
C ASP A 204 -5.09 -13.43 -8.49
N ARG A 205 -6.02 -14.39 -8.64
CA ARG A 205 -5.81 -15.76 -8.14
C ARG A 205 -4.76 -16.52 -8.94
N SER A 206 -4.75 -16.38 -10.27
CA SER A 206 -3.81 -17.12 -11.13
C SER A 206 -2.39 -16.57 -11.00
N LEU A 207 -2.23 -15.26 -10.87
CA LEU A 207 -0.96 -14.60 -10.56
C LEU A 207 -0.45 -15.00 -9.18
N SER A 208 -1.32 -15.02 -8.16
CA SER A 208 -0.94 -15.44 -6.81
C SER A 208 -0.42 -16.89 -6.78
N LEU A 209 -1.13 -17.82 -7.45
CA LEU A 209 -0.68 -19.21 -7.58
C LEU A 209 0.61 -19.33 -8.39
N PHE A 210 0.76 -18.53 -9.45
CA PHE A 210 1.96 -18.47 -10.28
C PHE A 210 3.17 -18.00 -9.48
N ARG A 211 3.05 -16.93 -8.68
CA ARG A 211 4.09 -16.45 -7.77
C ARG A 211 4.49 -17.51 -6.76
N LYS A 212 3.51 -18.06 -6.02
CA LYS A 212 3.77 -19.10 -5.00
C LYS A 212 4.55 -20.28 -5.57
N LYS A 213 4.17 -20.75 -6.77
CA LYS A 213 4.86 -21.84 -7.47
C LYS A 213 6.32 -21.49 -7.77
N HIS A 214 6.61 -20.30 -8.30
CA HIS A 214 7.98 -19.93 -8.71
C HIS A 214 8.89 -19.51 -7.55
N LEU A 215 8.31 -18.96 -6.49
CA LEU A 215 9.04 -18.57 -5.28
C LEU A 215 9.20 -19.74 -4.28
N GLY A 216 8.61 -20.90 -4.57
CA GLY A 216 8.62 -22.04 -3.66
C GLY A 216 7.85 -21.80 -2.36
N PHE A 217 6.90 -20.86 -2.36
CA PHE A 217 6.06 -20.58 -1.19
C PHE A 217 4.98 -21.65 -1.06
N GLY A 218 5.00 -22.34 0.07
CA GLY A 218 3.97 -23.28 0.50
C GLY A 218 2.91 -22.61 1.37
N GLU A 219 2.48 -23.31 2.41
CA GLU A 219 1.59 -22.77 3.43
C GLU A 219 2.26 -21.63 4.24
N PRO A 220 1.48 -20.66 4.74
CA PRO A 220 2.01 -19.59 5.59
C PRO A 220 2.81 -20.12 6.78
N GLN A 221 3.94 -19.48 7.09
CA GLN A 221 4.77 -19.84 8.23
C GLN A 221 4.05 -19.46 9.55
N LYS A 222 4.15 -20.31 10.58
CA LYS A 222 3.52 -19.99 11.87
C LYS A 222 4.31 -18.89 12.58
N ALA A 223 3.68 -17.74 12.80
CA ALA A 223 4.25 -16.61 13.56
C ALA A 223 3.96 -16.71 15.07
N GLY A 224 3.25 -17.75 15.51
CA GLY A 224 3.02 -18.08 16.92
C GLY A 224 1.56 -17.98 17.34
N LYS A 225 1.33 -18.26 18.63
CA LYS A 225 0.03 -18.17 19.29
C LYS A 225 0.03 -17.02 20.29
N TYR A 226 -1.04 -16.23 20.25
CA TYR A 226 -1.21 -15.01 21.01
C TYR A 226 -2.56 -14.99 21.72
N ASP A 227 -2.62 -14.29 22.86
CA ASP A 227 -3.89 -14.01 23.52
C ASP A 227 -4.64 -12.90 22.79
N LEU A 228 -3.91 -11.89 22.30
CA LEU A 228 -4.42 -10.79 21.50
C LEU A 228 -3.55 -10.57 20.26
N VAL A 229 -4.17 -10.49 19.09
CA VAL A 229 -3.53 -10.02 17.86
C VAL A 229 -4.05 -8.61 17.55
N VAL A 230 -3.18 -7.62 17.55
CA VAL A 230 -3.47 -6.23 17.20
C VAL A 230 -2.94 -5.96 15.80
N VAL A 231 -3.81 -5.59 14.87
CA VAL A 231 -3.44 -5.31 13.48
C VAL A 231 -3.54 -3.81 13.23
N GLY A 232 -2.40 -3.16 13.05
CA GLY A 232 -2.24 -1.72 12.89
C GLY A 232 -1.42 -1.12 14.02
N GLY A 233 -0.25 -0.59 13.69
CA GLY A 233 0.72 0.03 14.60
C GLY A 233 0.54 1.54 14.79
N GLY A 234 -0.66 2.07 14.58
CA GLY A 234 -1.03 3.45 14.93
C GLY A 234 -1.06 3.69 16.44
N ILE A 235 -1.28 4.94 16.87
CA ILE A 235 -1.38 5.26 18.31
C ILE A 235 -2.44 4.41 19.02
N ALA A 236 -3.59 4.17 18.38
CA ALA A 236 -4.64 3.29 18.92
C ALA A 236 -4.18 1.83 19.07
N GLY A 237 -3.50 1.27 18.08
CA GLY A 237 -3.00 -0.11 18.15
C GLY A 237 -1.83 -0.27 19.12
N MET A 238 -0.92 0.69 19.17
CA MET A 238 0.17 0.71 20.16
C MET A 238 -0.37 0.76 21.58
N THR A 239 -1.29 1.68 21.88
CA THR A 239 -1.90 1.81 23.21
C THR A 239 -2.70 0.56 23.60
N THR A 240 -3.41 -0.05 22.64
CA THR A 240 -4.10 -1.34 22.82
C THR A 240 -3.10 -2.45 23.18
N ALA A 241 -2.01 -2.58 22.42
CA ALA A 241 -1.00 -3.60 22.64
C ALA A 241 -0.28 -3.45 23.98
N ILE A 242 0.14 -2.23 24.34
CA ILE A 242 0.80 -1.91 25.62
C ILE A 242 -0.13 -2.22 26.78
N THR A 243 -1.37 -1.76 26.72
CA THR A 243 -2.34 -1.97 27.80
C THR A 243 -2.63 -3.47 27.99
N ALA A 244 -2.88 -4.20 26.90
CA ALA A 244 -3.10 -5.65 26.94
C ALA A 244 -1.88 -6.40 27.50
N ALA A 245 -0.67 -6.04 27.08
CA ALA A 245 0.58 -6.64 27.56
C ALA A 245 0.79 -6.42 29.06
N ARG A 246 0.53 -5.22 29.57
CA ARG A 246 0.61 -4.86 30.99
C ARG A 246 -0.47 -5.54 31.84
N LEU A 247 -1.60 -5.90 31.24
CA LEU A 247 -2.63 -6.75 31.84
C LEU A 247 -2.29 -8.25 31.77
N GLY A 248 -1.11 -8.62 31.24
CA GLY A 248 -0.60 -9.98 31.24
C GLY A 248 -0.91 -10.80 29.99
N LEU A 249 -1.50 -10.20 28.95
CA LEU A 249 -1.75 -10.90 27.69
C LEU A 249 -0.47 -10.99 26.84
N LYS A 250 -0.27 -12.11 26.16
CA LYS A 250 0.74 -12.21 25.10
C LYS A 250 0.19 -11.61 23.80
N VAL A 251 0.85 -10.57 23.29
CA VAL A 251 0.34 -9.75 22.18
C VAL A 251 1.20 -9.88 20.93
N ALA A 252 0.58 -10.06 19.77
CA ALA A 252 1.20 -9.76 18.48
C ALA A 252 0.76 -8.36 18.04
N LEU A 253 1.69 -7.43 17.86
CA LEU A 253 1.44 -6.14 17.23
C LEU A 253 1.95 -6.19 15.79
N ILE A 254 1.03 -6.16 14.83
CA ILE A 254 1.31 -6.31 13.40
C ILE A 254 1.14 -4.95 12.73
N GLN A 255 2.17 -4.47 12.04
CA GLN A 255 2.19 -3.19 11.33
C GLN A 255 2.70 -3.40 9.91
N ASN A 256 1.94 -2.91 8.93
CA ASN A 256 2.25 -3.12 7.51
C ASN A 256 3.49 -2.35 7.03
N ARG A 257 3.95 -1.36 7.80
CA ARG A 257 5.05 -0.44 7.45
C ARG A 257 6.26 -0.61 8.39
N PRO A 258 7.43 -0.04 8.06
CA PRO A 258 8.64 -0.16 8.88
C PRO A 258 8.64 0.71 10.14
N VAL A 259 7.66 1.62 10.30
CA VAL A 259 7.55 2.51 11.45
C VAL A 259 6.18 2.42 12.13
N LEU A 260 6.13 2.86 13.38
CA LEU A 260 4.93 2.92 14.22
C LEU A 260 4.38 4.34 14.32
N GLY A 261 3.17 4.49 14.87
CA GLY A 261 2.50 5.76 15.08
C GLY A 261 1.41 6.08 14.05
N GLY A 262 1.31 5.30 12.96
CA GLY A 262 0.28 5.48 11.93
C GLY A 262 0.42 6.86 11.29
N ASN A 263 -0.66 7.67 11.31
CA ASN A 263 -0.58 9.04 10.80
C ASN A 263 0.40 9.92 11.58
N ASN A 264 0.69 9.60 12.84
CA ASN A 264 1.71 10.26 13.66
C ASN A 264 3.13 9.67 13.48
N SER A 265 3.39 8.97 12.38
CA SER A 265 4.76 8.57 11.99
C SER A 265 5.42 9.64 11.13
N SER A 266 6.75 9.54 10.95
CA SER A 266 7.46 10.43 10.04
C SER A 266 7.12 10.26 8.56
N GLU A 267 6.42 9.19 8.19
CA GLU A 267 5.98 8.94 6.81
C GLU A 267 4.72 9.73 6.45
N VAL A 268 3.82 10.00 7.42
CA VAL A 268 2.54 10.70 7.17
C VAL A 268 2.51 12.09 7.80
N ARG A 269 3.26 12.29 8.89
CA ARG A 269 3.55 13.59 9.49
C ARG A 269 2.32 14.37 9.99
N VAL A 270 1.33 13.66 10.52
CA VAL A 270 0.23 14.29 11.28
C VAL A 270 0.67 14.44 12.74
N GLY A 271 0.68 15.67 13.25
CA GLY A 271 1.04 15.92 14.64
C GLY A 271 0.05 15.23 15.58
N LEU A 272 0.54 14.70 16.71
CA LEU A 272 -0.30 14.00 17.67
C LEU A 272 -1.25 15.01 18.31
N SER A 273 -2.55 14.83 18.06
CA SER A 273 -3.62 15.69 18.55
C SER A 273 -4.48 14.97 19.57
N GLY A 274 -5.26 15.77 20.30
CA GLY A 274 -6.16 15.30 21.34
C GLY A 274 -5.64 15.71 22.70
N LEU A 275 -6.56 16.16 23.55
CA LEU A 275 -6.25 16.46 24.94
C LEU A 275 -6.39 15.19 25.77
N ILE A 276 -5.47 15.01 26.70
CA ILE A 276 -5.47 13.88 27.65
C ILE A 276 -5.88 14.36 29.04
N PHE A 277 -6.16 13.41 29.94
CA PHE A 277 -6.52 13.71 31.33
C PHE A 277 -7.72 14.65 31.49
N LYS A 278 -8.72 14.51 30.60
CA LYS A 278 -9.94 15.32 30.64
C LYS A 278 -11.03 14.64 31.43
N ASP A 279 -11.75 15.44 32.23
CA ASP A 279 -12.93 14.97 32.94
C ASP A 279 -13.94 14.36 31.95
N PRO A 280 -14.59 13.25 32.33
CA PRO A 280 -14.50 12.57 33.62
C PRO A 280 -13.35 11.54 33.73
N TYR A 281 -12.48 11.43 32.72
CA TYR A 281 -11.49 10.37 32.58
C TYR A 281 -10.06 10.87 32.81
N ASN A 282 -9.71 11.17 34.05
CA ASN A 282 -8.42 11.78 34.40
C ASN A 282 -7.19 10.86 34.21
N ASN A 283 -7.41 9.56 33.96
CA ASN A 283 -6.36 8.60 33.61
C ASN A 283 -6.30 8.30 32.09
N LEU A 284 -7.28 8.79 31.30
CA LEU A 284 -7.31 8.55 29.86
C LEU A 284 -6.18 9.33 29.20
N GLY A 285 -5.32 8.60 28.49
CA GLY A 285 -4.17 9.17 27.81
C GLY A 285 -2.82 8.93 28.51
N ASN A 286 -2.77 8.25 29.66
CA ASN A 286 -1.50 7.90 30.32
C ASN A 286 -0.51 7.22 29.36
N VAL A 287 -0.96 6.17 28.65
CA VAL A 287 -0.11 5.46 27.68
C VAL A 287 0.23 6.33 26.47
N VAL A 288 -0.67 7.22 26.06
CA VAL A 288 -0.42 8.17 24.95
C VAL A 288 0.68 9.16 25.34
N ASP A 289 0.69 9.65 26.58
CA ASP A 289 1.71 10.57 27.10
C ASP A 289 3.09 9.89 27.21
N GLU A 290 3.12 8.59 27.56
CA GLU A 290 4.36 7.81 27.63
C GLU A 290 5.03 7.65 26.25
N ILE A 291 4.24 7.33 25.21
CA ILE A 291 4.76 7.00 23.87
C ILE A 291 4.77 8.18 22.90
N GLY A 292 3.94 9.19 23.14
CA GLY A 292 3.73 10.32 22.24
C GLY A 292 4.93 11.26 22.22
N PRO A 293 5.17 11.95 21.08
CA PRO A 293 6.16 13.03 21.05
C PRO A 293 5.65 14.26 21.81
N ILE A 294 6.58 15.02 22.38
CA ILE A 294 6.29 16.36 22.90
C ILE A 294 6.21 17.32 21.72
N GLY A 295 5.15 18.13 21.65
CA GLY A 295 4.93 19.10 20.57
C GLY A 295 3.80 20.09 20.86
N HIS A 296 3.07 20.47 19.83
CA HIS A 296 2.06 21.54 19.87
C HIS A 296 0.97 21.34 20.94
N TRP A 297 0.33 20.17 21.02
CA TRP A 297 -0.75 19.95 21.99
C TRP A 297 -0.27 19.75 23.42
N THR A 298 0.85 19.05 23.63
CA THR A 298 1.44 18.95 24.98
C THR A 298 1.88 20.34 25.47
N HIS A 299 2.35 21.23 24.57
CA HIS A 299 2.64 22.62 24.90
C HIS A 299 1.38 23.40 25.28
N TYR A 300 0.29 23.24 24.51
CA TYR A 300 -0.99 23.84 24.82
C TYR A 300 -1.49 23.41 26.21
N GLU A 301 -1.40 22.12 26.54
CA GLU A 301 -1.74 21.61 27.88
C GLU A 301 -0.83 22.18 28.96
N ALA A 302 0.49 22.19 28.73
CA ALA A 302 1.48 22.68 29.70
C ALA A 302 1.24 24.16 30.09
N LYS A 303 0.72 24.98 29.17
CA LYS A 303 0.36 26.38 29.45
C LYS A 303 -0.82 26.53 30.41
N ASN A 304 -1.70 25.53 30.49
CA ASN A 304 -2.87 25.59 31.36
C ASN A 304 -2.53 25.23 32.83
N ASP A 305 -1.42 24.53 33.06
CA ASP A 305 -0.90 24.20 34.38
C ASP A 305 0.65 24.26 34.38
N PRO A 306 1.24 25.46 34.34
CA PRO A 306 2.67 25.63 34.12
C PRO A 306 3.55 25.14 35.28
N GLU A 307 2.99 25.04 36.50
CA GLU A 307 3.73 24.66 37.70
C GLU A 307 3.88 23.14 37.87
N ALA A 308 3.10 22.35 37.12
CA ALA A 308 3.24 20.90 37.12
C ALA A 308 4.61 20.45 36.59
N GLU A 309 5.18 19.41 37.21
CA GLU A 309 6.48 18.85 36.79
C GLU A 309 6.46 18.36 35.34
N ARG A 310 5.32 17.82 34.88
CA ARG A 310 5.11 17.46 33.46
C ARG A 310 5.27 18.68 32.55
N SER A 311 4.64 19.80 32.90
CA SER A 311 4.69 21.05 32.14
C SER A 311 6.09 21.65 32.10
N LYS A 312 6.81 21.66 33.22
CA LYS A 312 8.21 22.09 33.29
C LYS A 312 9.12 21.26 32.37
N LYS A 313 8.91 19.93 32.34
CA LYS A 313 9.64 19.04 31.42
C LYS A 313 9.32 19.36 29.96
N ILE A 314 8.04 19.57 29.62
CA ILE A 314 7.60 19.94 28.27
C ILE A 314 8.26 21.25 27.84
N PHE A 315 8.24 22.29 28.68
CA PHE A 315 8.87 23.57 28.36
C PHE A 315 10.37 23.45 28.10
N ARG A 316 11.10 22.67 28.92
CA ARG A 316 12.53 22.43 28.71
C ARG A 316 12.82 21.78 27.35
N VAL A 317 12.08 20.72 27.02
CA VAL A 317 12.24 20.02 25.74
C VAL A 317 11.97 20.96 24.56
N LEU A 318 10.92 21.78 24.64
CA LEU A 318 10.56 22.71 23.57
C LEU A 318 11.50 23.92 23.48
N GLN A 319 12.14 24.32 24.57
CA GLN A 319 13.18 25.34 24.55
C GLN A 319 14.42 24.85 23.80
N GLU A 320 14.78 23.59 23.98
CA GLU A 320 15.91 22.95 23.28
C GLU A 320 15.57 22.56 21.83
N ASN A 321 14.29 22.32 21.53
CA ASN A 321 13.79 21.79 20.26
C ASN A 321 12.53 22.57 19.79
N PRO A 322 12.66 23.86 19.44
CA PRO A 322 11.51 24.71 19.09
C PRO A 322 10.75 24.24 17.85
N GLU A 323 11.41 23.51 16.94
CA GLU A 323 10.81 22.93 15.73
C GLU A 323 9.72 21.89 16.05
N LYS A 324 9.71 21.30 17.25
CA LYS A 324 8.64 20.39 17.72
C LYS A 324 7.27 21.05 17.83
N LEU A 325 7.21 22.39 17.81
CA LEU A 325 5.95 23.14 17.75
C LEU A 325 5.31 23.14 16.35
N ILE A 326 6.05 22.74 15.30
CA ILE A 326 5.50 22.52 13.97
C ILE A 326 4.68 21.23 14.00
N HIS A 327 3.36 21.39 14.11
CA HIS A 327 2.41 20.30 14.38
C HIS A 327 2.28 19.31 13.22
N ASN A 328 1.54 19.70 12.17
CA ASN A 328 1.43 18.91 10.94
C ASN A 328 2.57 19.30 10.02
N ALA A 329 3.04 18.34 9.24
CA ALA A 329 4.16 18.57 8.33
C ALA A 329 5.37 19.16 9.09
N GLY A 330 5.66 18.65 10.29
CA GLY A 330 6.90 18.95 11.00
C GLY A 330 8.10 18.19 10.42
N PRO A 331 9.33 18.53 10.83
CA PRO A 331 10.51 17.72 10.55
C PRO A 331 10.33 16.26 10.99
N LYS A 332 11.03 15.33 10.32
CA LYS A 332 10.99 13.88 10.63
C LYS A 332 11.14 13.59 12.13
N GLY A 333 12.06 14.29 12.80
CA GLY A 333 12.35 14.11 14.24
C GLY A 333 11.20 14.44 15.18
N ASN A 334 10.19 15.21 14.75
CA ASN A 334 9.02 15.53 15.58
C ASN A 334 8.16 14.30 15.88
N TYR A 335 8.25 13.27 15.05
CA TYR A 335 7.41 12.08 15.17
C TYR A 335 8.05 10.99 16.03
N GLU A 336 9.35 11.06 16.35
CA GLU A 336 10.00 10.15 17.30
C GLU A 336 9.76 8.64 17.01
N ASP A 337 9.88 8.23 15.75
CA ASP A 337 9.58 6.86 15.30
C ASP A 337 10.41 5.80 16.04
N GLU A 338 11.70 6.07 16.25
CA GLU A 338 12.62 5.17 16.95
C GLU A 338 12.20 4.97 18.42
N LYS A 339 11.84 6.06 19.12
CA LYS A 339 11.34 6.00 20.51
C LYS A 339 10.11 5.09 20.61
N LYS A 340 9.17 5.20 19.67
CA LYS A 340 7.96 4.36 19.64
C LYS A 340 8.30 2.88 19.47
N ILE A 341 9.25 2.58 18.58
CA ILE A 341 9.72 1.20 18.35
C ILE A 341 10.43 0.65 19.59
N GLU A 342 11.34 1.42 20.18
CA GLU A 342 12.07 1.02 21.39
C GLU A 342 11.14 0.80 22.57
N PHE A 343 10.15 1.67 22.75
CA PHE A 343 9.14 1.54 23.79
C PHE A 343 8.38 0.22 23.65
N ILE A 344 7.84 -0.08 22.46
CA ILE A 344 7.13 -1.35 22.21
C ILE A 344 8.04 -2.56 22.42
N LYS A 345 9.30 -2.50 21.96
CA LYS A 345 10.27 -3.60 22.15
C LYS A 345 10.64 -3.81 23.61
N SER A 346 10.51 -2.79 24.46
CA SER A 346 10.78 -2.91 25.90
C SER A 346 9.66 -3.65 26.66
N GLU A 347 8.46 -3.73 26.09
CA GLU A 347 7.32 -4.43 26.68
C GLU A 347 7.46 -5.96 26.49
N LYS A 348 7.71 -6.68 27.58
CA LYS A 348 8.06 -8.11 27.58
C LYS A 348 7.04 -9.03 26.89
N ASN A 349 5.76 -8.65 26.91
CA ASN A 349 4.67 -9.48 26.39
C ASN A 349 4.24 -9.10 24.97
N ILE A 350 4.93 -8.17 24.30
CA ILE A 350 4.63 -7.77 22.91
C ILE A 350 5.65 -8.38 21.96
N HIS A 351 5.16 -9.07 20.93
CA HIS A 351 5.94 -9.41 19.74
C HIS A 351 5.55 -8.45 18.61
N LEU A 352 6.52 -7.63 18.17
CA LEU A 352 6.32 -6.64 17.12
C LEU A 352 6.68 -7.22 15.74
N PHE A 353 5.75 -7.10 14.79
CA PHE A 353 5.91 -7.50 13.39
C PHE A 353 5.75 -6.27 12.50
N LEU A 354 6.86 -5.67 12.08
CA LEU A 354 6.89 -4.57 11.11
C LEU A 354 6.89 -5.13 9.67
N ASN A 355 6.56 -4.27 8.71
CA ASN A 355 6.53 -4.63 7.28
C ASN A 355 5.56 -5.78 6.96
N MET A 356 4.51 -5.97 7.75
CA MET A 356 3.62 -7.14 7.69
C MET A 356 2.19 -6.72 7.33
N HIS A 357 1.81 -6.92 6.07
CA HIS A 357 0.48 -6.57 5.57
C HIS A 357 -0.52 -7.71 5.77
N VAL A 358 -1.55 -7.50 6.59
CA VAL A 358 -2.61 -8.51 6.80
C VAL A 358 -3.63 -8.45 5.66
N PHE A 359 -3.85 -9.58 5.00
CA PHE A 359 -4.70 -9.68 3.82
C PHE A 359 -5.74 -10.81 3.90
N GLU A 360 -5.70 -11.65 4.94
CA GLU A 360 -6.68 -12.73 5.12
C GLU A 360 -7.04 -12.94 6.60
N VAL A 361 -8.30 -13.28 6.85
CA VAL A 361 -8.82 -13.72 8.15
C VAL A 361 -9.26 -15.18 8.07
N LYS A 362 -8.74 -16.03 8.96
CA LYS A 362 -9.18 -17.42 9.10
C LYS A 362 -10.26 -17.51 10.18
N LYS A 363 -11.35 -18.23 9.88
CA LYS A 363 -12.50 -18.39 10.79
C LYS A 363 -12.82 -19.87 11.03
N ASP A 364 -13.27 -20.15 12.25
CA ASP A 364 -14.00 -21.37 12.61
C ASP A 364 -15.46 -20.99 12.89
N GLY A 365 -16.35 -21.32 11.95
CA GLY A 365 -17.71 -20.80 11.92
C GLY A 365 -17.72 -19.27 11.89
N LYS A 366 -18.25 -18.66 12.96
CA LYS A 366 -18.31 -17.19 13.14
C LYS A 366 -17.13 -16.62 13.95
N LYS A 367 -16.24 -17.47 14.46
CA LYS A 367 -15.13 -17.05 15.32
C LYS A 367 -13.87 -16.84 14.48
N ILE A 368 -13.23 -15.69 14.62
CA ILE A 368 -11.89 -15.47 14.08
C ILE A 368 -10.90 -16.31 14.90
N VAL A 369 -10.04 -17.06 14.22
CA VAL A 369 -9.02 -17.94 14.86
C VAL A 369 -7.60 -17.55 14.49
N ALA A 370 -7.40 -16.90 13.35
CA ALA A 370 -6.10 -16.39 12.94
C ALA A 370 -6.23 -15.30 11.87
N VAL A 371 -5.16 -14.52 11.68
CA VAL A 371 -4.96 -13.66 10.51
C VAL A 371 -3.74 -14.13 9.73
N VAL A 372 -3.71 -13.90 8.41
CA VAL A 372 -2.55 -14.13 7.56
C VAL A 372 -1.98 -12.78 7.13
N GLY A 373 -0.69 -12.59 7.43
CA GLY A 373 0.10 -11.45 7.00
C GLY A 373 1.11 -11.83 5.93
N LYS A 374 1.56 -10.85 5.14
CA LYS A 374 2.64 -10.98 4.16
C LYS A 374 3.73 -9.94 4.45
N ASP A 375 4.99 -10.35 4.49
CA ASP A 375 6.11 -9.41 4.59
C ASP A 375 6.29 -8.68 3.27
N ILE A 376 6.11 -7.35 3.27
CA ILE A 376 6.15 -6.48 2.07
C ILE A 376 7.54 -6.37 1.43
N ARG A 377 8.56 -7.02 2.00
CA ARG A 377 9.93 -7.00 1.47
C ARG A 377 10.36 -8.33 0.89
N THR A 378 9.60 -9.40 1.16
CA THR A 378 9.97 -10.77 0.79
C THR A 378 8.83 -11.54 0.13
N GLY A 379 7.58 -11.10 0.31
CA GLY A 379 6.39 -11.83 -0.09
C GLY A 379 6.05 -13.04 0.79
N GLN A 380 6.86 -13.34 1.81
CA GLN A 380 6.63 -14.48 2.71
C GLN A 380 5.36 -14.28 3.53
N GLU A 381 4.49 -15.29 3.52
CA GLU A 381 3.25 -15.30 4.28
C GLU A 381 3.44 -15.91 5.67
N PHE A 382 2.74 -15.35 6.66
CA PHE A 382 2.77 -15.72 8.06
C PHE A 382 1.36 -15.85 8.64
N LEU A 383 1.13 -16.91 9.43
CA LEU A 383 -0.11 -17.18 10.15
C LEU A 383 0.02 -16.77 11.62
N PHE A 384 -0.88 -15.94 12.10
CA PHE A 384 -0.93 -15.44 13.48
C PHE A 384 -2.18 -15.99 14.18
N ASP A 385 -1.99 -17.02 15.02
CA ASP A 385 -3.09 -17.59 15.82
C ASP A 385 -3.42 -16.67 17.00
N GLY A 386 -4.70 -16.39 17.23
CA GLY A 386 -5.17 -15.47 18.27
C GLY A 386 -6.43 -15.94 18.98
N LYS A 387 -6.60 -15.56 20.25
CA LYS A 387 -7.88 -15.73 20.98
C LYS A 387 -8.80 -14.53 20.78
N LEU A 388 -8.21 -13.34 20.79
CA LEU A 388 -8.84 -12.04 20.56
C LEU A 388 -8.12 -11.31 19.44
N PHE A 389 -8.84 -10.43 18.75
CA PHE A 389 -8.33 -9.63 17.63
C PHE A 389 -8.78 -8.18 17.81
N ALA A 390 -7.86 -7.25 17.63
CA ALA A 390 -8.16 -5.82 17.57
C ALA A 390 -7.80 -5.31 16.18
N ASP A 391 -8.81 -4.82 15.46
CA ASP A 391 -8.61 -4.11 14.20
C ASP A 391 -8.25 -2.65 14.51
N CYS A 392 -7.03 -2.28 14.16
CA CYS A 392 -6.47 -0.95 14.31
C CYS A 392 -5.86 -0.45 12.99
N THR A 393 -6.30 -0.98 11.83
CA THR A 393 -5.72 -0.64 10.52
C THR A 393 -6.07 0.76 10.03
N GLY A 394 -7.04 1.42 10.68
CA GLY A 394 -7.57 2.72 10.27
C GLY A 394 -8.80 2.59 9.36
N ASP A 395 -8.76 1.66 8.41
CA ASP A 395 -9.84 1.43 7.43
C ASP A 395 -10.77 0.26 7.80
N GLY A 396 -10.54 -0.43 8.91
CA GLY A 396 -11.34 -1.58 9.33
C GLY A 396 -11.10 -2.83 8.46
N THR A 397 -9.87 -3.01 7.98
CA THR A 397 -9.49 -4.07 7.03
C THR A 397 -9.77 -5.46 7.57
N VAL A 398 -9.42 -5.72 8.84
CA VAL A 398 -9.65 -7.04 9.46
C VAL A 398 -11.13 -7.28 9.67
N GLY A 399 -11.90 -6.25 10.05
CA GLY A 399 -13.35 -6.29 10.14
C GLY A 399 -13.99 -6.65 8.80
N PHE A 400 -13.60 -5.95 7.73
CA PHE A 400 -14.06 -6.24 6.37
C PHE A 400 -13.72 -7.69 5.96
N LEU A 401 -12.46 -8.12 6.13
CA LEU A 401 -12.03 -9.48 5.80
C LEU A 401 -12.72 -10.56 6.66
N ALA A 402 -13.12 -10.23 7.89
CA ALA A 402 -13.92 -11.11 8.74
C ALA A 402 -15.37 -11.23 8.27
N GLY A 403 -15.83 -10.36 7.37
CA GLY A 403 -17.19 -10.29 6.87
C GLY A 403 -18.12 -9.46 7.77
N ALA A 404 -17.58 -8.47 8.48
CA ALA A 404 -18.39 -7.49 9.20
C ALA A 404 -19.09 -6.56 8.19
N ASP A 405 -20.24 -6.03 8.61
CA ASP A 405 -20.92 -4.96 7.87
C ASP A 405 -20.02 -3.72 7.83
N TYR A 406 -19.97 -3.05 6.68
CA TYR A 406 -19.13 -1.88 6.47
C TYR A 406 -19.82 -0.88 5.54
N ARG A 407 -19.32 0.36 5.54
CA ARG A 407 -19.76 1.44 4.65
C ARG A 407 -18.55 2.21 4.14
N ILE A 408 -18.67 2.75 2.94
CA ILE A 408 -17.73 3.73 2.39
C ILE A 408 -18.52 5.01 2.06
N GLY A 409 -18.01 6.15 2.53
CA GLY A 409 -18.62 7.45 2.35
C GLY A 409 -19.57 7.83 3.48
N ARG A 410 -20.63 8.57 3.16
CA ARG A 410 -21.49 9.22 4.16
C ARG A 410 -22.90 8.66 4.17
N GLU A 411 -23.45 8.51 5.36
CA GLU A 411 -24.86 8.16 5.61
C GLU A 411 -25.80 9.32 5.26
N SER A 412 -27.07 9.03 4.99
CA SER A 412 -28.05 10.10 4.76
C SER A 412 -28.67 10.61 6.05
N THR A 413 -29.19 11.84 6.01
CA THR A 413 -30.00 12.40 7.11
C THR A 413 -31.19 11.51 7.48
N SER A 414 -31.82 10.85 6.51
CA SER A 414 -32.94 9.93 6.74
C SER A 414 -32.55 8.65 7.48
N GLU A 415 -31.26 8.29 7.47
CA GLU A 415 -30.74 7.10 8.11
C GLU A 415 -30.31 7.37 9.56
N THR A 416 -29.55 8.45 9.78
CA THR A 416 -28.96 8.75 11.10
C THR A 416 -29.70 9.82 11.89
N GLY A 417 -30.51 10.65 11.22
CA GLY A 417 -31.10 11.86 11.81
C GLY A 417 -30.10 13.00 12.01
N GLU A 418 -28.83 12.85 11.61
CA GLU A 418 -27.82 13.90 11.77
C GLU A 418 -28.06 15.07 10.81
N ILE A 419 -28.10 16.29 11.33
CA ILE A 419 -28.38 17.51 10.54
C ILE A 419 -27.27 17.78 9.50
N SER A 420 -26.02 17.40 9.80
CA SER A 420 -24.87 17.58 8.92
C SER A 420 -24.70 16.48 7.87
N ALA A 421 -25.47 15.39 7.94
CA ALA A 421 -25.41 14.34 6.94
C ALA A 421 -25.98 14.83 5.59
N PRO A 422 -25.52 14.28 4.44
CA PRO A 422 -26.13 14.58 3.16
C PRO A 422 -27.58 14.06 3.08
N VAL A 423 -28.40 14.64 2.19
CA VAL A 423 -29.79 14.20 1.98
C VAL A 423 -29.86 12.77 1.44
N GLN A 424 -28.87 12.38 0.64
CA GLN A 424 -28.71 11.03 0.10
C GLN A 424 -27.33 10.51 0.47
N THR A 425 -27.23 9.20 0.70
CA THR A 425 -25.95 8.55 0.90
C THR A 425 -25.06 8.77 -0.31
N ASP A 426 -23.76 9.00 -0.08
CA ASP A 426 -22.78 9.13 -1.15
C ASP A 426 -21.46 8.46 -0.79
N LYS A 427 -20.55 8.39 -1.76
CA LYS A 427 -19.22 7.78 -1.61
C LYS A 427 -18.14 8.81 -1.26
N MET A 428 -18.51 10.00 -0.79
CA MET A 428 -17.53 11.04 -0.48
C MET A 428 -16.74 10.65 0.77
N VAL A 429 -15.43 10.55 0.62
CA VAL A 429 -14.46 10.35 1.70
C VAL A 429 -13.54 11.56 1.78
N MET A 430 -12.79 11.69 2.87
CA MET A 430 -11.77 12.74 2.99
C MET A 430 -10.74 12.60 1.86
N GLY A 431 -10.31 13.72 1.29
CA GLY A 431 -9.38 13.75 0.18
C GLY A 431 -7.97 13.29 0.59
N THR A 432 -7.11 13.05 -0.40
CA THR A 432 -5.69 12.83 -0.12
C THR A 432 -5.02 14.18 0.11
N SER A 433 -4.38 14.35 1.26
CA SER A 433 -3.54 15.52 1.55
C SER A 433 -2.17 15.36 0.88
N VAL A 434 -1.69 16.41 0.22
CA VAL A 434 -0.32 16.45 -0.32
C VAL A 434 0.51 17.40 0.53
N GLN A 435 1.50 16.85 1.26
CA GLN A 435 2.48 17.65 1.98
C GLN A 435 3.73 17.83 1.12
N TRP A 436 4.20 19.07 1.03
CA TRP A 436 5.40 19.44 0.29
C TRP A 436 6.10 20.58 1.02
N TYR A 437 7.40 20.73 0.77
CA TYR A 437 8.22 21.83 1.27
C TYR A 437 9.10 22.30 0.13
N SER A 438 9.48 23.57 0.17
CA SER A 438 10.52 24.11 -0.67
C SER A 438 11.46 24.94 0.18
N ASP A 439 12.75 24.83 -0.16
CA ASP A 439 13.79 25.66 0.41
C ASP A 439 14.05 26.84 -0.52
N GLU A 440 14.30 28.00 0.07
CA GLU A 440 14.70 29.18 -0.67
C GLU A 440 16.22 29.14 -0.91
N PHE A 441 16.61 29.15 -2.17
CA PHE A 441 18.01 29.21 -2.59
C PHE A 441 18.34 30.63 -3.09
N GLY A 442 19.60 31.04 -2.94
CA GLY A 442 20.07 32.33 -3.46
C GLY A 442 20.15 32.40 -4.99
N GLU A 443 19.97 31.28 -5.68
CA GLU A 443 20.05 31.14 -7.13
C GLU A 443 18.77 30.45 -7.67
N PRO A 444 18.37 30.73 -8.93
CA PRO A 444 17.21 30.07 -9.53
C PRO A 444 17.37 28.53 -9.59
N SER A 445 16.33 27.81 -9.18
CA SER A 445 16.22 26.36 -9.37
C SER A 445 15.26 26.05 -10.52
N SER A 446 15.61 25.09 -11.38
CA SER A 446 14.72 24.54 -12.40
C SER A 446 13.94 23.34 -11.87
N PHE A 447 12.77 23.09 -12.45
CA PHE A 447 12.03 21.84 -12.28
C PHE A 447 11.67 21.31 -13.68
N PRO A 448 11.72 19.97 -13.93
CA PRO A 448 11.42 19.43 -15.25
C PRO A 448 10.00 19.78 -15.71
N GLU A 449 9.83 19.94 -17.02
CA GLU A 449 8.48 20.09 -17.58
C GLU A 449 7.64 18.83 -17.32
N THR A 450 6.41 19.02 -16.87
CA THR A 450 5.47 17.94 -16.55
C THR A 450 4.19 18.08 -17.36
N PRO A 451 4.22 17.88 -18.69
CA PRO A 451 3.06 18.11 -19.56
C PRO A 451 1.85 17.20 -19.25
N TRP A 452 2.07 16.11 -18.51
CA TRP A 452 1.02 15.22 -18.01
C TRP A 452 0.35 15.71 -16.71
N ALA A 453 0.90 16.72 -16.04
CA ALA A 453 0.36 17.28 -14.80
C ALA A 453 -0.62 18.43 -15.07
N ILE A 454 -1.40 18.78 -14.05
CA ILE A 454 -2.20 20.01 -14.08
C ILE A 454 -1.23 21.20 -14.13
N GLN A 455 -1.38 22.03 -15.16
CA GLN A 455 -0.54 23.21 -15.33
C GLN A 455 -1.01 24.34 -14.41
N PHE A 456 -0.07 24.95 -13.70
CA PHE A 456 -0.30 26.12 -12.87
C PHE A 456 0.20 27.39 -13.56
N ASN A 457 -0.37 28.54 -13.20
CA ASN A 457 0.07 29.86 -13.64
C ASN A 457 0.13 30.83 -12.44
N GLU A 458 0.46 32.10 -12.66
CA GLU A 458 0.52 33.11 -11.58
C GLU A 458 -0.83 33.32 -10.88
N GLU A 459 -1.96 32.98 -11.51
CA GLU A 459 -3.31 33.09 -10.92
C GLU A 459 -3.72 31.85 -10.11
N THR A 460 -3.22 30.66 -10.50
CA THR A 460 -3.57 29.38 -9.86
C THR A 460 -2.50 28.86 -8.91
N SER A 461 -1.33 29.49 -8.86
CA SER A 461 -0.24 29.17 -7.93
C SER A 461 -0.34 29.97 -6.62
N ARG A 462 0.31 29.46 -5.57
CA ARG A 462 0.53 30.21 -4.32
C ARG A 462 2.01 30.25 -3.98
N LYS A 463 2.49 31.43 -3.58
CA LYS A 463 3.87 31.67 -3.15
C LYS A 463 4.03 31.27 -1.68
N LEU A 464 4.28 29.99 -1.45
CA LEU A 464 4.46 29.40 -0.12
C LEU A 464 5.64 28.43 -0.16
N THR A 465 6.31 28.26 0.97
CA THR A 465 7.44 27.33 1.12
C THR A 465 7.06 25.98 1.71
N ARG A 466 5.76 25.77 1.99
CA ARG A 466 5.22 24.50 2.50
C ARG A 466 3.73 24.35 2.24
N GLY A 467 3.31 23.11 2.03
CA GLY A 467 1.93 22.66 2.11
C GLY A 467 1.48 22.46 3.57
N ASP A 468 0.17 22.54 3.80
CA ASP A 468 -0.50 22.28 5.08
C ASP A 468 -1.67 21.31 4.88
N TRP A 469 -2.35 20.90 5.95
CA TRP A 469 -3.45 19.92 5.89
C TRP A 469 -4.63 20.37 5.00
N LYS A 470 -4.85 21.68 4.83
CA LYS A 470 -5.94 22.24 4.00
C LYS A 470 -5.72 22.08 2.49
N TRP A 471 -4.58 21.53 2.08
CA TRP A 471 -4.24 21.28 0.68
C TRP A 471 -4.64 19.86 0.29
N GLU A 472 -5.93 19.56 0.50
CA GLU A 472 -6.54 18.31 0.10
C GLU A 472 -6.92 18.37 -1.37
N THR A 473 -6.52 17.34 -2.12
CA THR A 473 -7.01 17.12 -3.48
C THR A 473 -8.30 16.31 -3.42
N GLY A 474 -9.28 16.63 -4.26
CA GLY A 474 -10.53 15.87 -4.37
C GLY A 474 -11.78 16.54 -3.78
N LEU A 475 -11.68 17.75 -3.22
CA LEU A 475 -12.83 18.60 -3.00
C LEU A 475 -13.15 19.33 -4.30
N LEU A 476 -14.22 18.92 -4.98
CA LEU A 476 -14.85 19.73 -6.02
C LEU A 476 -15.31 21.03 -5.34
N SER A 477 -14.52 22.09 -5.46
CA SER A 477 -14.93 23.45 -5.08
C SER A 477 -15.89 24.03 -6.10
#